data_AF-A0AAN0JHR0-F1
#
_entry.id   AF-A0AAN0JHR0-F1
#
_cell.length_a   1.000
_cell.length_b   1.000
_cell.length_c   1.000
_cell.angle_alpha   90.00
_cell.angle_beta   90.00
_cell.angle_gamma   90.00
#
_symmetry.space_group_name_H-M   'P 1'
#
loop_
_entity.id
_entity.type
_entity.pdbx_description
1 polymer ?
#
loop_
_entity_poly.entity_id
_entity_poly.type
_entity_poly.pdbx_seq_one_letter_code
_entity_poly.pdbx_strand_id
1 'polypeptide(L)'
;MSPFLSQVFTPIVERIISCINRPMEPDDNEEYRDKLNLHKSYYLFINSICINGVTEVIASQNMEQVNSVLGSIVEGASTSPDSSVKRICFMSLKKLVEGWSGQNVLLDYPSTSGFIDYVYKEILPICFVVPLQPTFDLNEGQAYLCLGEIVSLLKELVTQRGEEFLLYLQSQYLPSLMIPTDIGQEMSVRLQENDMKSLKIYFKALFTSLRTSPTQRS
;
A
#
# COMPACT_ATOMS: atom_id res chain seq x y z
N MET A 1 -0.10 1.69 26.81
CA MET A 1 -1.06 1.09 25.85
C MET A 1 -0.37 0.10 24.90
N SER A 2 0.80 0.41 24.33
CA SER A 2 1.55 -0.49 23.43
C SER A 2 1.77 -1.94 23.93
N PRO A 3 2.11 -2.20 25.21
CA PRO A 3 2.35 -3.58 25.68
C PRO A 3 1.11 -4.47 25.72
N PHE A 4 -0.04 -3.93 26.15
CA PHE A 4 -1.32 -4.66 26.15
C PHE A 4 -1.78 -4.93 24.72
N LEU A 5 -1.72 -3.92 23.85
CA LEU A 5 -2.14 -4.08 22.46
C LEU A 5 -1.29 -5.13 21.73
N SER A 6 0.02 -5.16 21.99
CA SER A 6 0.93 -6.18 21.43
C SER A 6 0.57 -7.60 21.87
N GLN A 7 0.09 -7.79 23.11
CA GLN A 7 -0.34 -9.10 23.62
C GLN A 7 -1.65 -9.59 22.99
N VAL A 8 -2.60 -8.68 22.74
CA VAL A 8 -3.91 -9.04 22.19
C VAL A 8 -3.97 -8.97 20.66
N PHE A 9 -2.97 -8.37 20.00
CA PHE A 9 -2.96 -8.17 18.56
C PHE A 9 -3.07 -9.48 17.78
N THR A 10 -2.16 -10.41 18.02
CA THR A 10 -2.13 -11.72 17.36
C THR A 10 -3.45 -12.48 17.46
N PRO A 11 -4.02 -12.75 18.67
CA PRO A 11 -5.25 -13.53 18.76
C PRO A 11 -6.45 -12.82 18.11
N ILE A 12 -6.47 -11.49 18.07
CA ILE A 12 -7.50 -10.72 17.36
C ILE A 12 -7.34 -10.89 15.84
N VAL A 13 -6.14 -10.70 15.31
CA VAL A 13 -5.86 -10.79 13.87
C VAL A 13 -6.12 -12.21 13.35
N GLU A 14 -5.62 -13.23 14.05
CA GLU A 14 -5.86 -14.63 13.70
C GLU A 14 -7.35 -14.97 13.70
N ARG A 15 -8.10 -14.48 14.70
CA ARG A 15 -9.55 -14.70 14.75
C ARG A 15 -10.26 -14.03 13.57
N ILE A 16 -9.92 -12.80 13.25
CA ILE A 16 -10.51 -12.06 12.13
C ILE A 16 -10.19 -12.76 10.81
N ILE A 17 -8.93 -13.12 10.56
CA ILE A 17 -8.49 -13.85 9.36
C ILE A 17 -9.21 -15.20 9.27
N SER A 18 -9.35 -15.94 10.39
CA SER A 18 -10.07 -17.22 10.41
C SER A 18 -11.54 -17.09 10.03
N CYS A 19 -12.18 -15.96 10.33
CA CYS A 19 -13.57 -15.69 9.94
C CYS A 19 -13.65 -15.26 8.47
N ILE A 20 -12.71 -14.43 8.01
CA ILE A 20 -12.56 -14.01 6.62
C ILE A 20 -12.32 -15.21 5.69
N ASN A 21 -11.54 -16.21 6.10
CA ASN A 21 -11.23 -17.35 5.26
C ASN A 21 -12.31 -18.43 5.25
N ARG A 22 -13.43 -18.26 5.99
CA ARG A 22 -14.51 -19.25 5.96
C ARG A 22 -15.16 -19.30 4.57
N PRO A 23 -15.33 -20.51 4.00
CA PRO A 23 -16.11 -20.66 2.79
C PRO A 23 -17.54 -20.21 3.09
N MET A 24 -18.13 -19.45 2.17
CA MET A 24 -19.51 -19.02 2.30
C MET A 24 -20.43 -19.95 1.53
N GLU A 25 -21.69 -20.02 1.95
CA GLU A 25 -22.72 -20.62 1.13
C GLU A 25 -23.07 -19.70 -0.06
N PRO A 26 -23.31 -20.23 -1.27
CA PRO A 26 -23.45 -19.42 -2.48
C PRO A 26 -24.63 -18.44 -2.52
N ASP A 27 -25.62 -18.59 -1.63
CA ASP A 27 -26.92 -17.91 -1.71
C ASP A 27 -27.24 -17.05 -0.47
N ASP A 28 -26.33 -16.94 0.49
CA ASP A 28 -26.54 -16.12 1.69
C ASP A 28 -26.01 -14.69 1.50
N ASN A 29 -26.90 -13.82 1.03
CA ASN A 29 -26.63 -12.39 0.84
C ASN A 29 -26.34 -11.64 2.16
N GLU A 30 -26.78 -12.14 3.32
CA GLU A 30 -26.50 -11.55 4.63
C GLU A 30 -25.08 -11.91 5.07
N GLU A 31 -24.72 -13.21 5.01
CA GLU A 31 -23.36 -13.68 5.30
C GLU A 31 -22.31 -13.00 4.41
N TYR A 32 -22.61 -12.79 3.11
CA TYR A 32 -21.74 -12.05 2.20
C TYR A 32 -21.44 -10.62 2.69
N ARG A 33 -22.48 -9.90 3.08
CA ARG A 33 -22.35 -8.49 3.52
C ARG A 33 -21.60 -8.40 4.83
N ASP A 34 -21.87 -9.30 5.77
CA ASP A 34 -21.17 -9.34 7.05
C ASP A 34 -19.68 -9.66 6.86
N LYS A 35 -19.35 -10.53 5.92
CA LYS A 35 -17.97 -10.84 5.57
C LYS A 35 -17.25 -9.63 4.96
N LEU A 36 -17.89 -8.89 4.05
CA LEU A 36 -17.33 -7.65 3.50
C LEU A 36 -17.12 -6.58 4.58
N ASN A 37 -18.08 -6.45 5.51
CA ASN A 37 -17.98 -5.53 6.64
C ASN A 37 -16.84 -5.91 7.59
N LEU A 38 -16.64 -7.22 7.83
CA LEU A 38 -15.55 -7.72 8.65
C LEU A 38 -14.19 -7.45 7.98
N HIS A 39 -14.05 -7.69 6.67
CA HIS A 39 -12.86 -7.33 5.91
C HIS A 39 -12.55 -5.83 6.02
N LYS A 40 -13.54 -4.97 5.84
CA LYS A 40 -13.34 -3.53 5.97
C LYS A 40 -12.94 -3.12 7.38
N SER A 41 -13.57 -3.73 8.39
CA SER A 41 -13.25 -3.49 9.81
C SER A 41 -11.84 -3.92 10.16
N TYR A 42 -11.35 -5.02 9.58
CA TYR A 42 -9.96 -5.46 9.71
C TYR A 42 -8.98 -4.38 9.23
N TYR A 43 -9.13 -3.87 8.01
CA TYR A 43 -8.24 -2.84 7.48
C TYR A 43 -8.35 -1.52 8.24
N LEU A 44 -9.54 -1.16 8.73
CA LEU A 44 -9.71 -0.01 9.61
C LEU A 44 -8.96 -0.16 10.94
N PHE A 45 -8.97 -1.35 11.53
CA PHE A 45 -8.21 -1.66 12.74
C PHE A 45 -6.70 -1.54 12.49
N ILE A 46 -6.18 -2.18 11.45
CA ILE A 46 -4.76 -2.12 11.07
C ILE A 46 -4.34 -0.67 10.77
N ASN A 47 -5.13 0.06 10.00
CA ASN A 47 -4.87 1.47 9.72
C ASN A 47 -4.87 2.31 11.00
N SER A 48 -5.75 2.03 11.95
CA SER A 48 -5.78 2.74 13.23
C SER A 48 -4.47 2.53 14.01
N ILE A 49 -3.91 1.33 14.01
CA ILE A 49 -2.58 1.06 14.60
C ILE A 49 -1.50 1.89 13.88
N CYS A 50 -1.53 1.91 12.55
CA CYS A 50 -0.50 2.58 11.75
C CYS A 50 -0.54 4.11 11.89
N ILE A 51 -1.72 4.74 11.78
CA ILE A 51 -1.84 6.21 11.81
C ILE A 51 -1.62 6.79 13.21
N ASN A 52 -1.86 6.02 14.27
CA ASN A 52 -1.63 6.44 15.65
C ASN A 52 -0.17 6.24 16.10
N GLY A 53 0.73 5.87 15.18
CA GLY A 53 2.17 5.78 15.45
C GLY A 53 2.56 4.64 16.38
N VAL A 54 1.73 3.59 16.47
CA VAL A 54 1.99 2.40 17.32
C VAL A 54 2.29 1.17 16.46
N THR A 55 3.01 1.36 15.34
CA THR A 55 3.39 0.28 14.42
C THR A 55 4.28 -0.79 15.07
N GLU A 56 4.96 -0.44 16.17
CA GLU A 56 5.67 -1.36 17.07
C GLU A 56 4.82 -2.55 17.54
N VAL A 57 3.49 -2.38 17.64
CA VAL A 57 2.56 -3.46 17.95
C VAL A 57 2.64 -4.57 16.90
N ILE A 58 2.79 -4.20 15.63
CA ILE A 58 2.97 -5.15 14.53
C ILE A 58 4.41 -5.66 14.55
N ALA A 59 5.41 -4.77 14.69
CA ALA A 59 6.82 -5.14 14.70
C ALA A 59 7.20 -6.10 15.85
N SER A 60 6.53 -6.02 17.01
CA SER A 60 6.77 -6.90 18.16
C SER A 60 6.29 -8.34 17.96
N GLN A 61 5.54 -8.63 16.90
CA GLN A 61 5.08 -9.97 16.59
C GLN A 61 6.19 -10.81 15.93
N ASN A 62 5.96 -12.12 15.82
CA ASN A 62 6.91 -12.98 15.12
C ASN A 62 6.92 -12.68 13.59
N MET A 63 7.99 -13.11 12.91
CA MET A 63 8.20 -12.81 11.49
C MET A 63 7.05 -13.32 10.58
N GLU A 64 6.49 -14.48 10.89
CA GLU A 64 5.37 -15.05 10.13
C GLU A 64 4.12 -14.16 10.22
N GLN A 65 3.80 -13.70 11.43
CA GLN A 65 2.65 -12.81 11.69
C GLN A 65 2.84 -11.44 11.05
N VAL A 66 4.04 -10.87 11.13
CA VAL A 66 4.36 -9.60 10.44
C VAL A 66 4.17 -9.75 8.94
N ASN A 67 4.74 -10.80 8.34
CA ASN A 67 4.59 -11.07 6.91
C ASN A 67 3.14 -11.31 6.50
N SER A 68 2.36 -12.02 7.33
CA SER A 68 0.93 -12.23 7.09
C SER A 68 0.15 -10.92 7.10
N VAL A 69 0.43 -10.03 8.06
CA VAL A 69 -0.22 -8.72 8.14
C VAL A 69 0.20 -7.86 6.94
N LEU A 70 1.48 -7.77 6.62
CA LEU A 70 1.97 -7.02 5.45
C LEU A 70 1.38 -7.54 4.14
N GLY A 71 1.31 -8.85 3.97
CA GLY A 71 0.69 -9.52 2.82
C GLY A 71 -0.78 -9.15 2.70
N SER A 72 -1.53 -9.21 3.80
CA SER A 72 -2.95 -8.84 3.80
C SER A 72 -3.19 -7.38 3.40
N ILE A 73 -2.34 -6.44 3.82
CA ILE A 73 -2.49 -5.01 3.47
C ILE A 73 -2.20 -4.81 1.97
N VAL A 74 -1.15 -5.46 1.44
CA VAL A 74 -0.82 -5.43 0.01
C VAL A 74 -1.94 -6.04 -0.82
N GLU A 75 -2.50 -7.16 -0.38
CA GLU A 75 -3.66 -7.79 -1.00
C GLU A 75 -4.87 -6.85 -0.98
N GLY A 76 -5.22 -6.28 0.18
CA GLY A 76 -6.32 -5.33 0.32
C GLY A 76 -6.19 -4.10 -0.58
N ALA A 77 -4.97 -3.55 -0.72
CA ALA A 77 -4.67 -2.46 -1.64
C ALA A 77 -4.87 -2.88 -3.11
N SER A 78 -4.48 -4.10 -3.47
CA SER A 78 -4.40 -4.57 -4.85
C SER A 78 -5.69 -5.17 -5.38
N THR A 79 -6.38 -5.97 -4.58
CA THR A 79 -7.48 -6.85 -5.04
C THR A 79 -8.86 -6.40 -4.58
N SER A 80 -8.97 -5.61 -3.50
CA SER A 80 -10.28 -5.19 -2.98
C SER A 80 -11.12 -4.47 -4.05
N PRO A 81 -12.41 -4.81 -4.22
CA PRO A 81 -13.29 -4.08 -5.13
C PRO A 81 -13.72 -2.71 -4.57
N ASP A 82 -13.57 -2.48 -3.27
CA ASP A 82 -13.89 -1.21 -2.61
C ASP A 82 -12.67 -0.27 -2.61
N SER A 83 -12.72 0.80 -3.41
CA SER A 83 -11.70 1.86 -3.48
C SER A 83 -11.39 2.50 -2.11
N SER A 84 -12.35 2.51 -1.17
CA SER A 84 -12.12 3.02 0.19
C SER A 84 -11.25 2.07 1.02
N VAL A 85 -11.38 0.74 0.83
CA VAL A 85 -10.48 -0.25 1.44
C VAL A 85 -9.09 -0.14 0.86
N LYS A 86 -8.97 -0.01 -0.48
CA LYS A 86 -7.67 0.20 -1.13
C LYS A 86 -6.94 1.41 -0.55
N ARG A 87 -7.68 2.52 -0.41
CA ARG A 87 -7.18 3.77 0.17
C ARG A 87 -6.64 3.57 1.58
N ILE A 88 -7.41 2.92 2.46
CA ILE A 88 -7.01 2.64 3.86
C ILE A 88 -5.74 1.77 3.91
N CYS A 89 -5.61 0.81 2.99
CA CYS A 89 -4.41 -0.02 2.88
C CYS A 89 -3.19 0.82 2.46
N PHE A 90 -3.30 1.67 1.44
CA PHE A 90 -2.21 2.57 1.04
C PHE A 90 -1.82 3.56 2.16
N MET A 91 -2.78 4.07 2.93
CA MET A 91 -2.49 4.88 4.13
C MET A 91 -1.67 4.11 5.16
N SER A 92 -2.02 2.85 5.40
CA SER A 92 -1.31 1.98 6.34
C SER A 92 0.12 1.70 5.86
N LEU A 93 0.29 1.36 4.58
CA LEU A 93 1.60 1.12 3.97
C LEU A 93 2.49 2.34 4.03
N LYS A 94 1.94 3.55 3.78
CA LYS A 94 2.69 4.80 3.95
C LYS A 94 3.24 4.93 5.37
N LYS A 95 2.40 4.71 6.38
CA LYS A 95 2.81 4.83 7.79
C LYS A 95 3.83 3.78 8.21
N LEU A 96 3.74 2.57 7.64
CA LEU A 96 4.76 1.54 7.83
C LEU A 96 6.09 1.95 7.18
N VAL A 97 6.08 2.49 5.96
CA VAL A 97 7.29 3.03 5.32
C VAL A 97 7.91 4.18 6.12
N GLU A 98 7.09 5.12 6.59
CA GLU A 98 7.53 6.25 7.42
C GLU A 98 8.23 5.77 8.70
N GLY A 99 7.73 4.70 9.34
CA GLY A 99 8.28 4.18 10.58
C GLY A 99 9.41 3.16 10.43
N TRP A 100 9.43 2.36 9.35
CA TRP A 100 10.29 1.17 9.24
C TRP A 100 11.33 1.26 8.12
N SER A 101 11.24 2.25 7.23
CA SER A 101 12.16 2.39 6.08
C SER A 101 13.27 3.44 6.25
N GLY A 102 13.29 4.16 7.37
CA GLY A 102 14.30 5.18 7.66
C GLY A 102 15.64 4.61 8.16
N GLN A 103 16.65 5.47 8.33
CA GLN A 103 17.99 5.08 8.82
C GLN A 103 17.99 4.56 10.27
N ASN A 104 17.03 5.00 11.08
CA ASN A 104 16.72 4.43 12.38
C ASN A 104 15.59 3.40 12.20
N VAL A 105 15.85 2.36 11.41
CA VAL A 105 14.99 1.17 11.36
C VAL A 105 14.68 0.77 12.80
N LEU A 106 13.51 0.18 13.04
CA LEU A 106 13.18 -0.49 14.30
C LEU A 106 14.13 -1.68 14.56
N LEU A 107 15.43 -1.40 14.77
CA LEU A 107 16.53 -2.36 14.91
C LEU A 107 16.31 -3.31 16.09
N ASP A 108 15.47 -2.91 17.03
CA ASP A 108 15.05 -3.70 18.19
C ASP A 108 14.06 -4.84 17.81
N TYR A 109 13.56 -4.87 16.57
CA TYR A 109 12.56 -5.83 16.10
C TYR A 109 13.08 -6.64 14.91
N PRO A 110 13.59 -7.87 15.14
CA PRO A 110 14.13 -8.72 14.08
C PRO A 110 13.14 -9.03 12.95
N SER A 111 11.85 -9.04 13.25
CA SER A 111 10.76 -9.26 12.28
C SER A 111 10.65 -8.16 11.21
N THR A 112 11.26 -7.00 11.43
CA THR A 112 11.32 -5.91 10.45
C THR A 112 12.55 -6.00 9.52
N SER A 113 13.46 -6.94 9.80
CA SER A 113 14.59 -7.21 8.91
C SER A 113 14.08 -7.72 7.56
N GLY A 114 14.45 -7.04 6.48
CA GLY A 114 13.93 -7.32 5.12
C GLY A 114 12.70 -6.52 4.72
N PHE A 115 12.16 -5.64 5.58
CA PHE A 115 11.03 -4.78 5.21
C PHE A 115 11.33 -3.90 3.99
N ILE A 116 12.57 -3.42 3.86
CA ILE A 116 13.00 -2.68 2.67
C ILE A 116 12.93 -3.51 1.38
N ASP A 117 13.36 -4.76 1.42
CA ASP A 117 13.27 -5.63 0.26
C ASP A 117 11.80 -5.89 -0.10
N TYR A 118 10.95 -6.07 0.93
CA TYR A 118 9.50 -6.18 0.77
C TYR A 118 8.89 -4.92 0.16
N VAL A 119 9.36 -3.72 0.54
CA VAL A 119 8.92 -2.44 -0.04
C VAL A 119 9.15 -2.44 -1.55
N TYR A 120 10.35 -2.80 -2.01
CA TYR A 120 10.67 -2.78 -3.43
C TYR A 120 9.99 -3.89 -4.23
N LYS A 121 9.77 -5.06 -3.62
CA LYS A 121 9.20 -6.25 -4.28
C LYS A 121 7.67 -6.29 -4.30
N GLU A 122 7.01 -5.77 -3.27
CA GLU A 122 5.56 -5.96 -3.07
C GLU A 122 4.81 -4.63 -2.95
N ILE A 123 5.36 -3.62 -2.25
CA ILE A 123 4.65 -2.35 -2.00
C ILE A 123 4.80 -1.37 -3.18
N LEU A 124 6.01 -1.18 -3.69
CA LEU A 124 6.24 -0.29 -4.82
C LEU A 124 5.44 -0.73 -6.06
N PRO A 125 5.36 -2.03 -6.40
CA PRO A 125 4.65 -2.43 -7.60
C PRO A 125 3.17 -2.06 -7.62
N ILE A 126 2.49 -2.21 -6.49
CA ILE A 126 1.06 -1.95 -6.39
C ILE A 126 0.72 -0.46 -6.54
N CYS A 127 1.68 0.45 -6.29
CA CYS A 127 1.54 1.88 -6.57
C CYS A 127 1.37 2.19 -8.06
N PHE A 128 1.78 1.28 -8.95
CA PHE A 128 1.67 1.43 -10.40
C PHE A 128 0.62 0.49 -10.97
N VAL A 129 0.56 -0.76 -10.50
CA VAL A 129 -0.41 -1.75 -10.97
C VAL A 129 -1.85 -1.29 -10.70
N VAL A 130 -2.15 -0.84 -9.48
CA VAL A 130 -3.54 -0.46 -9.11
C VAL A 130 -4.06 0.70 -9.97
N PRO A 131 -3.34 1.82 -10.15
CA PRO A 131 -3.78 2.89 -11.05
C PRO A 131 -3.73 2.54 -12.54
N LEU A 132 -3.20 1.39 -12.95
CA LEU A 132 -3.26 0.93 -14.34
C LEU A 132 -4.40 -0.07 -14.58
N GLN A 133 -5.01 -0.62 -13.53
CA GLN A 133 -6.13 -1.54 -13.66
C GLN A 133 -7.36 -0.86 -14.31
N PRO A 134 -8.04 -1.53 -15.27
CA PRO A 134 -9.27 -1.01 -15.86
C PRO A 134 -10.40 -0.77 -14.86
N THR A 135 -10.42 -1.53 -13.77
CA THR A 135 -11.42 -1.44 -12.69
C THR A 135 -11.20 -0.25 -11.76
N PHE A 136 -10.05 0.41 -11.82
CA PHE A 136 -9.74 1.58 -11.00
C PHE A 136 -10.10 2.87 -11.76
N ASP A 137 -11.27 3.44 -11.53
CA ASP A 137 -11.72 4.63 -12.25
C ASP A 137 -11.09 5.92 -11.68
N LEU A 138 -10.12 6.49 -12.40
CA LEU A 138 -9.42 7.72 -12.00
C LEU A 138 -10.32 8.98 -11.97
N ASN A 139 -11.54 8.90 -12.47
CA ASN A 139 -12.54 9.98 -12.41
C ASN A 139 -13.52 9.82 -11.26
N GLU A 140 -13.60 8.64 -10.66
CA GLU A 140 -14.45 8.34 -9.52
C GLU A 140 -13.85 8.91 -8.23
N GLY A 141 -14.71 9.40 -7.32
CA GLY A 141 -14.27 10.12 -6.13
C GLY A 141 -13.39 9.30 -5.19
N GLN A 142 -13.78 8.06 -4.86
CA GLN A 142 -13.01 7.22 -3.93
C GLN A 142 -11.71 6.73 -4.55
N ALA A 143 -11.72 6.32 -5.82
CA ALA A 143 -10.51 5.97 -6.54
C ALA A 143 -9.55 7.17 -6.69
N TYR A 144 -10.06 8.39 -6.93
CA TYR A 144 -9.22 9.59 -6.94
C TYR A 144 -8.64 9.88 -5.55
N LEU A 145 -9.37 9.67 -4.46
CA LEU A 145 -8.81 9.79 -3.10
C LEU A 145 -7.74 8.72 -2.85
N CYS A 146 -7.97 7.48 -3.27
CA CYS A 146 -7.00 6.38 -3.22
C CYS A 146 -5.71 6.71 -3.99
N LEU A 147 -5.81 7.27 -5.20
CA LEU A 147 -4.66 7.77 -5.95
C LEU A 147 -3.84 8.80 -5.15
N GLY A 148 -4.50 9.64 -4.34
CA GLY A 148 -3.82 10.58 -3.46
C GLY A 148 -2.95 9.89 -2.42
N GLU A 149 -3.39 8.76 -1.87
CA GLU A 149 -2.60 7.98 -0.90
C GLU A 149 -1.45 7.24 -1.58
N ILE A 150 -1.66 6.72 -2.80
CA ILE A 150 -0.60 6.13 -3.63
C ILE A 150 0.53 7.15 -3.87
N VAL A 151 0.17 8.35 -4.31
CA VAL A 151 1.14 9.43 -4.55
C VAL A 151 1.83 9.84 -3.24
N SER A 152 1.10 9.86 -2.13
CA SER A 152 1.67 10.16 -0.81
C SER A 152 2.66 9.10 -0.34
N LEU A 153 2.41 7.82 -0.64
CA LEU A 153 3.33 6.72 -0.37
C LEU A 153 4.59 6.80 -1.24
N LEU A 154 4.46 7.08 -2.53
CA LEU A 154 5.63 7.28 -3.41
C LEU A 154 6.51 8.44 -2.92
N LYS A 155 5.89 9.53 -2.45
CA LYS A 155 6.61 10.65 -1.87
C LYS A 155 7.27 10.30 -0.54
N GLU A 156 6.59 9.50 0.29
CA GLU A 156 7.18 8.99 1.53
C GLU A 156 8.43 8.14 1.26
N LEU A 157 8.42 7.31 0.21
CA LEU A 157 9.62 6.57 -0.21
C LEU A 157 10.77 7.50 -0.60
N VAL A 158 10.49 8.59 -1.32
CA VAL A 158 11.51 9.63 -1.60
C VAL A 158 12.01 10.27 -0.31
N THR A 159 11.13 10.58 0.65
CA THR A 159 11.54 11.15 1.94
C THR A 159 12.47 10.20 2.71
N GLN A 160 12.12 8.92 2.78
CA GLN A 160 12.86 7.95 3.59
C GLN A 160 14.17 7.47 2.94
N ARG A 161 14.23 7.46 1.60
CA ARG A 161 15.32 6.82 0.84
C ARG A 161 16.09 7.74 -0.09
N GLY A 162 15.54 8.91 -0.40
CA GLY A 162 16.19 9.95 -1.19
C GLY A 162 16.60 9.46 -2.58
N GLU A 163 17.85 9.78 -2.93
CA GLU A 163 18.41 9.55 -4.27
C GLU A 163 18.48 8.07 -4.65
N GLU A 164 18.71 7.17 -3.69
CA GLU A 164 18.81 5.73 -3.97
C GLU A 164 17.48 5.18 -4.51
N PHE A 165 16.35 5.56 -3.90
CA PHE A 165 15.04 5.17 -4.40
C PHE A 165 14.74 5.74 -5.78
N LEU A 166 15.09 7.01 -6.02
CA LEU A 166 14.88 7.66 -7.32
C LEU A 166 15.72 7.01 -8.41
N LEU A 167 16.97 6.65 -8.11
CA LEU A 167 17.84 5.93 -9.03
C LEU A 167 17.27 4.54 -9.35
N TYR A 168 16.84 3.78 -8.35
CA TYR A 168 16.19 2.48 -8.56
C TYR A 168 14.92 2.62 -9.41
N LEU A 169 14.09 3.61 -9.11
CA LEU A 169 12.86 3.89 -9.84
C LEU A 169 13.13 4.14 -11.33
N GLN A 170 14.10 4.99 -11.66
CA GLN A 170 14.44 5.35 -13.04
C GLN A 170 15.19 4.26 -13.80
N SER A 171 16.14 3.58 -13.13
CA SER A 171 17.08 2.68 -13.81
C SER A 171 16.61 1.22 -13.87
N GLN A 172 15.74 0.80 -12.95
CA GLN A 172 15.30 -0.59 -12.85
C GLN A 172 13.78 -0.73 -12.97
N TYR A 173 13.03 -0.06 -12.10
CA TYR A 173 11.60 -0.34 -11.96
C TYR A 173 10.77 0.19 -13.12
N LEU A 174 10.85 1.47 -13.47
CA LEU A 174 10.08 2.05 -14.57
C LEU A 174 10.42 1.40 -15.94
N PRO A 175 11.69 1.14 -16.28
CA PRO A 175 12.03 0.38 -17.49
C PRO A 175 11.43 -1.02 -17.53
N SER A 176 11.31 -1.71 -16.39
CA SER A 176 10.65 -3.02 -16.33
C SER A 176 9.16 -2.98 -16.70
N LEU A 177 8.52 -1.81 -16.54
CA LEU A 177 7.15 -1.54 -16.98
C LEU A 177 7.07 -0.98 -18.41
N MET A 178 8.19 -0.92 -19.13
CA MET A 178 8.33 -0.27 -20.43
C MET A 178 7.93 1.21 -20.41
N ILE A 179 8.09 1.88 -19.26
CA ILE A 179 7.84 3.32 -19.14
C ILE A 179 9.07 4.07 -19.69
N PRO A 180 8.88 4.98 -20.67
CA PRO A 180 9.97 5.77 -21.26
C PRO A 180 10.81 6.55 -20.25
N THR A 181 12.10 6.73 -20.57
CA THR A 181 13.07 7.39 -19.69
C THR A 181 12.74 8.85 -19.41
N ASP A 182 12.19 9.59 -20.38
CA ASP A 182 11.75 10.98 -20.22
C ASP A 182 10.61 11.10 -19.19
N ILE A 183 9.65 10.17 -19.23
CA ILE A 183 8.59 10.08 -18.20
C ILE A 183 9.20 9.78 -16.82
N GLY A 184 10.17 8.86 -16.75
CA GLY A 184 10.84 8.53 -15.49
C GLY A 184 11.64 9.69 -14.88
N GLN A 185 12.29 10.49 -15.72
CA GLN A 185 12.99 11.72 -15.33
C GLN A 185 12.00 12.77 -14.83
N GLU A 186 10.93 13.05 -15.56
CA GLU A 186 9.90 14.00 -15.13
C GLU A 186 9.28 13.54 -13.79
N MET A 187 8.88 12.27 -13.68
CA MET A 187 8.29 11.71 -12.46
C MET A 187 9.20 11.93 -11.24
N SER A 188 10.51 11.72 -11.42
CA SER A 188 11.48 11.90 -10.33
C SER A 188 11.61 13.35 -9.89
N VAL A 189 11.60 14.29 -10.84
CA VAL A 189 11.57 15.73 -10.53
C VAL A 189 10.28 16.09 -9.79
N ARG A 190 9.13 15.66 -10.28
CA ARG A 190 7.83 15.94 -9.66
C ARG A 190 7.71 15.38 -8.24
N LEU A 191 8.23 14.17 -8.00
CA LEU A 191 8.19 13.54 -6.68
C LEU A 191 8.98 14.32 -5.62
N GLN A 192 9.98 15.11 -6.03
CA GLN A 192 10.74 15.98 -5.14
C GLN A 192 10.05 17.33 -4.85
N GLU A 193 9.04 17.70 -5.64
CA GLU A 193 8.30 18.95 -5.43
C GLU A 193 7.38 18.87 -4.20
N ASN A 194 7.21 19.98 -3.49
CA ASN A 194 6.36 20.02 -2.29
C ASN A 194 4.86 20.14 -2.57
N ASP A 195 4.44 20.38 -3.81
CA ASP A 195 3.03 20.57 -4.17
C ASP A 195 2.31 19.24 -4.43
N MET A 196 1.67 18.70 -3.38
CA MET A 196 0.87 17.47 -3.47
C MET A 196 -0.32 17.58 -4.43
N LYS A 197 -0.89 18.78 -4.62
CA LYS A 197 -2.04 18.96 -5.49
C LYS A 197 -1.62 18.82 -6.95
N SER A 198 -0.56 19.52 -7.33
CA SER A 198 0.01 19.43 -8.67
C SER A 198 0.55 18.02 -8.96
N LEU A 199 1.21 17.40 -7.98
CA LEU A 199 1.71 16.03 -8.10
C LEU A 199 0.57 15.02 -8.36
N LYS A 200 -0.54 15.14 -7.64
CA LYS A 200 -1.71 14.27 -7.85
C LYS A 200 -2.34 14.44 -9.24
N ILE A 201 -2.41 15.68 -9.73
CA ILE A 201 -2.90 15.98 -11.09
C ILE A 201 -1.98 15.34 -12.14
N TYR A 202 -0.66 15.48 -11.96
CA TYR A 202 0.34 14.86 -12.82
C TYR A 202 0.17 13.33 -12.89
N PHE A 203 0.13 12.64 -11.74
CA PHE A 203 -0.04 11.19 -11.72
C PHE A 203 -1.36 10.72 -12.32
N LYS A 204 -2.47 11.46 -12.12
CA LYS A 204 -3.74 11.16 -12.80
C LYS A 204 -3.59 11.23 -14.32
N ALA A 205 -3.00 12.32 -14.83
CA ALA A 205 -2.78 12.49 -16.27
C ALA A 205 -1.86 11.41 -16.84
N LEU A 206 -0.77 11.10 -16.12
CA LEU A 206 0.18 10.07 -16.49
C LEU A 206 -0.48 8.69 -16.61
N PHE A 207 -1.16 8.20 -15.57
CA PHE A 207 -1.80 6.88 -15.62
C PHE A 207 -2.91 6.81 -16.67
N THR A 208 -3.62 7.92 -16.91
CA THR A 208 -4.61 8.00 -18.00
C THR A 208 -3.93 7.81 -19.36
N SER A 209 -2.80 8.51 -19.58
CA SER A 209 -2.01 8.40 -20.83
C SER A 209 -1.43 6.99 -21.03
N LEU A 210 -0.86 6.40 -19.97
CA LEU A 210 -0.27 5.06 -20.00
C LEU A 210 -1.32 3.98 -20.36
N ARG A 211 -2.56 4.10 -19.86
CA ARG A 211 -3.67 3.20 -20.23
C ARG A 211 -4.08 3.31 -21.70
N THR A 212 -3.92 4.49 -22.30
CA THR A 212 -4.27 4.73 -23.71
C THR A 212 -3.14 4.43 -24.68
N SER A 213 -1.91 4.27 -24.19
CA SER A 213 -0.75 3.99 -25.02
C SER A 213 -0.80 2.55 -25.56
N PRO A 214 -0.52 2.33 -26.86
CA PRO A 214 -0.61 1.00 -27.49
C PRO A 214 0.39 -0.04 -26.95
N THR A 215 1.33 0.36 -26.10
CA THR A 215 2.43 -0.45 -25.54
C THR A 215 2.00 -1.56 -24.57
N GLN A 216 0.72 -1.61 -24.14
CA GLN A 216 0.20 -2.68 -23.25
C GLN A 216 -0.87 -3.59 -23.89
N ARG A 217 -1.03 -3.57 -25.23
CA ARG A 217 -1.99 -4.44 -25.94
C ARG A 217 -1.39 -5.74 -26.53
N SER A 218 -0.18 -6.11 -26.17
CA SER A 218 0.48 -7.35 -26.64
C SER A 218 0.61 -8.38 -25.54
#